data_AF-A0A5R2N645-F1
#
_entry.id   AF-A0A5R2N645-F1
#
_cell.length_a   1.000
_cell.length_b   1.000
_cell.length_c   1.000
_cell.angle_alpha   90.00
_cell.angle_beta   90.00
_cell.angle_gamma   90.00
#
_symmetry.space_group_name_H-M   'P 1'
#
loop_
_entity.id
_entity.type
_entity.pdbx_description
1 polymer ?
#
loop_
_entity_poly.entity_id
_entity_poly.type
_entity_poly.pdbx_seq_one_letter_code
_entity_poly.pdbx_strand_id
1 'polypeptide(L)' 'MAATKKKAVRQAKKGERIRQVAAIPFRLNARGDIEVMLVTSRTTRRFIVPKG' A
#
# COMPACT_ATOMS: atom_id res chain seq x y z
N MET A 1 14.78 -11.84 -2.70
CA MET A 1 13.64 -10.89 -2.55
C MET A 1 13.95 -9.42 -2.87
N ALA A 2 15.21 -8.99 -3.07
CA ALA A 2 15.55 -7.58 -3.38
C ALA A 2 15.42 -7.20 -4.88
N ALA A 3 15.56 -8.15 -5.79
CA ALA A 3 15.55 -7.90 -7.24
C ALA A 3 14.19 -7.40 -7.78
N THR A 4 13.08 -7.82 -7.19
CA THR A 4 11.71 -7.50 -7.64
C THR A 4 11.36 -6.02 -7.47
N LYS A 5 11.86 -5.37 -6.40
CA LYS A 5 11.63 -3.93 -6.16
C LYS A 5 12.30 -3.04 -7.22
N LYS A 6 13.49 -3.42 -7.72
CA LYS A 6 14.20 -2.64 -8.77
C LYS A 6 13.45 -2.64 -10.09
N LYS A 7 12.83 -3.77 -10.46
CA LYS A 7 12.08 -3.89 -11.72
C LYS A 7 10.82 -3.03 -11.71
N ALA A 8 10.02 -3.11 -10.64
CA ALA A 8 8.81 -2.30 -10.50
C ALA A 8 9.11 -0.78 -10.58
N VAL A 9 10.16 -0.31 -9.89
CA VAL A 9 10.55 1.11 -9.96
C VAL A 9 10.98 1.53 -11.37
N ARG A 10 11.68 0.65 -12.11
CA ARG A 10 12.07 0.91 -13.51
C ARG A 10 10.86 0.96 -14.43
N GLN A 11 9.86 0.10 -14.22
CA GLN A 11 8.61 0.08 -14.98
C GLN A 11 7.78 1.35 -14.73
N ALA A 12 7.65 1.80 -13.47
CA ALA A 12 7.02 3.08 -13.15
C ALA A 12 7.69 4.26 -13.88
N LYS A 13 9.03 4.30 -13.90
CA LYS A 13 9.78 5.36 -14.60
C LYS A 13 9.60 5.35 -16.13
N LYS A 14 9.28 4.18 -16.70
CA LYS A 14 8.96 4.02 -18.12
C LYS A 14 7.49 4.29 -18.45
N GLY A 15 6.65 4.63 -17.46
CA GLY A 15 5.21 4.80 -17.64
C GLY A 15 4.44 3.48 -17.80
N GLU A 16 5.09 2.33 -17.55
CA GLU A 16 4.43 1.03 -17.60
C GLU A 16 3.51 0.88 -16.38
N ARG A 17 2.25 0.47 -16.60
CA ARG A 17 1.29 0.22 -15.52
C ARG A 17 1.82 -0.88 -14.59
N ILE A 18 2.05 -0.51 -13.33
CA ILE A 18 2.34 -1.47 -12.27
C ILE A 18 1.02 -1.95 -11.68
N ARG A 19 0.77 -3.25 -11.74
CA ARG A 19 -0.33 -3.85 -10.98
C ARG A 19 -0.02 -3.77 -9.49
N GLN A 20 -0.89 -3.12 -8.74
CA GLN A 20 -0.87 -3.11 -7.29
C GLN A 20 -2.21 -3.60 -6.78
N VAL A 21 -2.19 -4.45 -5.77
CA VAL A 21 -3.38 -4.87 -5.05
C VAL A 21 -3.21 -4.46 -3.59
N ALA A 22 -4.29 -3.97 -2.99
CA ALA A 22 -4.31 -3.54 -1.62
C ALA A 22 -5.37 -4.30 -0.83
N ALA A 23 -5.09 -4.57 0.43
CA ALA A 23 -6.11 -4.95 1.41
C ALA A 23 -6.54 -3.70 2.18
N ILE A 24 -7.81 -3.60 2.55
CA ILE A 24 -8.31 -2.60 3.50
C ILE A 24 -8.49 -3.31 4.84
N PRO A 25 -7.53 -3.20 5.78
CA PRO A 25 -7.66 -3.84 7.08
C PRO A 25 -8.64 -3.02 7.91
N PHE A 26 -9.66 -3.68 8.43
CA PHE A 26 -10.64 -3.05 9.31
C PHE A 26 -10.97 -3.94 10.49
N ARG A 27 -11.52 -3.33 11.55
CA ARG A 27 -12.09 -4.00 12.71
C ARG A 27 -13.35 -3.28 13.16
N LEU A 28 -14.19 -3.98 13.93
CA LEU A 28 -15.26 -3.34 14.69
C LEU A 28 -14.71 -2.93 16.06
N ASN A 29 -15.12 -1.77 16.55
CA ASN A 29 -14.82 -1.35 17.92
C ASN A 29 -15.91 -1.83 18.90
N ALA A 30 -15.76 -1.53 20.19
CA ALA A 30 -16.72 -1.96 21.22
C ALA A 30 -18.14 -1.40 21.04
N ARG A 31 -18.31 -0.34 20.23
CA ARG A 31 -19.60 0.27 19.90
C ARG A 31 -20.18 -0.25 18.58
N GLY A 32 -19.44 -1.11 17.86
CA GLY A 32 -19.82 -1.63 16.56
C GLY A 32 -19.41 -0.74 15.38
N ASP A 33 -18.64 0.32 15.60
CA ASP A 33 -18.16 1.17 14.50
C ASP A 33 -17.00 0.51 13.76
N ILE A 34 -16.91 0.76 12.45
CA ILE A 34 -15.80 0.31 11.62
C ILE A 34 -14.60 1.24 11.81
N GLU A 35 -13.45 0.65 12.16
CA GLU A 35 -12.17 1.33 12.16
C GLU A 35 -11.24 0.74 11.10
N VAL A 36 -10.59 1.60 10.31
CA VAL A 36 -9.68 1.20 9.23
C VAL A 36 -8.24 1.52 9.64
N MET A 37 -7.35 0.53 9.51
CA MET A 37 -5.93 0.73 9.77
C MET A 37 -5.23 1.34 8.55
N LEU A 38 -4.66 2.53 8.74
CA LEU A 38 -3.77 3.18 7.78
C LEU A 38 -2.32 3.05 8.27
N VAL A 39 -1.38 2.99 7.32
CA VAL A 39 0.06 3.08 7.58
C VAL A 39 0.64 4.28 6.85
N THR A 40 1.75 4.83 7.33
CA THR A 40 2.46 5.89 6.61
C THR A 40 3.53 5.28 5.71
N SER A 41 3.63 5.79 4.49
CA SER A 41 4.72 5.40 3.59
C SER A 41 6.06 5.97 4.08
N ARG A 42 7.13 5.21 3.97
CA ARG A 42 8.47 5.66 4.43
C ARG A 42 9.03 6.81 3.59
N THR A 43 8.78 6.79 2.28
CA THR A 43 9.37 7.77 1.35
C THR A 43 8.53 9.04 1.26
N THR A 44 7.23 8.90 1.00
CA THR A 44 6.35 10.06 0.73
C THR A 44 5.60 10.54 1.96
N ARG A 45 5.70 9.83 3.10
CA ARG A 45 5.02 10.15 4.37
C ARG A 45 3.52 10.37 4.22
N ARG A 46 2.90 9.65 3.27
CA ARG A 46 1.47 9.68 3.02
C ARG A 46 0.80 8.54 3.76
N PHE A 47 -0.42 8.77 4.24
CA PHE A 47 -1.29 7.67 4.67
C PHE A 47 -1.63 6.80 3.47
N ILE A 48 -1.46 5.49 3.63
CA ILE A 48 -1.77 4.47 2.65
C ILE A 48 -2.38 3.26 3.34
N VAL A 49 -3.05 2.42 2.56
CA VAL A 49 -3.35 1.05 2.95
C VAL A 49 -2.19 0.11 2.57
N PRO A 50 -2.01 -1.03 3.26
CA PRO A 50 -1.06 -2.05 2.85
C PRO A 50 -1.32 -2.50 1.41
N LYS A 51 -0.32 -2.32 0.55
CA LYS A 51 -0.41 -2.60 -0.90
C LYS A 51 0.90 -3.16 -1.45
N GLY A 52 0.80 -4.10 -2.39
CA GLY A 52 1.92 -4.83 -3.01
C GLY A 52 1.76 -4.92 -4.51
#